data_AF-A0A2U2ZKI0-F1
#
_entry.id   AF-A0A2U2ZKI0-F1
#
_cell.length_a   1.000
_cell.length_b   1.000
_cell.length_c   1.000
_cell.angle_alpha   90.00
_cell.angle_beta   90.00
_cell.angle_gamma   90.00
#
_symmetry.space_group_name_H-M   'P 1'
#
loop_
_entity.id
_entity.type
_entity.pdbx_description
1 polymer ?
#
loop_
_entity_poly.entity_id
_entity_poly.type
_entity_poly.pdbx_seq_one_letter_code
_entity_poly.pdbx_strand_id
1 'polypeptide(L)'
;MPERLDSTDRIAALEAEVAQLRQAVAAHAVIDQALGVVVACTGVRPATAWEILREVSQGTNTKMREIAQLVVDWPHRRTLPPEIREALNTAARRRTTQSSPQVARR
;
A
#
# COMPACT_ATOMS: atom_id res chain seq x y z
N MET A 1 -16.71 -41.92 -22.27
CA MET A 1 -16.18 -41.43 -20.97
C MET A 1 -15.62 -40.01 -21.15
N PRO A 2 -16.48 -38.97 -21.15
CA PRO A 2 -16.08 -37.58 -21.40
C PRO A 2 -15.66 -36.75 -20.15
N GLU A 3 -15.99 -37.17 -18.93
CA GLU A 3 -15.79 -36.34 -17.70
C GLU A 3 -14.33 -35.96 -17.36
N ARG A 4 -13.33 -36.65 -17.92
CA ARG A 4 -11.90 -36.38 -17.64
C ARG A 4 -11.37 -35.14 -18.37
N LEU A 5 -11.93 -34.80 -19.54
CA LEU A 5 -11.52 -33.61 -20.29
C LEU A 5 -12.07 -32.35 -19.63
N ASP A 6 -13.34 -32.37 -19.21
CA ASP A 6 -13.96 -31.28 -18.45
C ASP A 6 -13.21 -31.00 -17.13
N SER A 7 -12.75 -32.06 -16.46
CA SER A 7 -11.93 -31.94 -15.25
C SER A 7 -10.56 -31.32 -15.53
N THR A 8 -9.93 -31.66 -16.67
CA THR A 8 -8.62 -31.13 -17.05
C THR A 8 -8.71 -29.65 -17.45
N ASP A 9 -9.73 -29.28 -18.23
CA ASP A 9 -9.99 -27.89 -18.63
C ASP A 9 -10.33 -27.02 -17.41
N ARG A 10 -11.08 -27.58 -16.45
CA ARG A 10 -11.37 -26.89 -15.19
C ARG A 10 -10.12 -26.67 -14.34
N ILE A 11 -9.23 -27.65 -14.29
CA ILE A 11 -7.94 -27.53 -13.59
C ILE A 11 -7.09 -26.42 -14.24
N ALA A 12 -6.95 -26.42 -15.57
CA ALA A 12 -6.19 -25.40 -16.29
C ALA A 12 -6.74 -23.98 -16.07
N ALA A 13 -8.06 -23.82 -16.07
CA ALA A 13 -8.70 -22.52 -15.79
C ALA A 13 -8.43 -22.03 -14.36
N LEU A 14 -8.51 -22.92 -13.36
CA LEU A 14 -8.21 -22.59 -11.97
C LEU A 14 -6.72 -22.27 -11.76
N GLU A 15 -5.81 -22.98 -12.43
CA GLU A 15 -4.38 -22.68 -12.39
C GLU A 15 -4.07 -21.29 -12.97
N ALA A 16 -4.72 -20.93 -14.08
CA ALA A 16 -4.60 -19.60 -14.67
C ALA A 16 -5.15 -18.50 -13.72
N GLU A 17 -6.30 -18.74 -13.09
CA GLU A 17 -6.89 -17.83 -12.10
C GLU A 17 -5.96 -17.64 -10.89
N VAL A 18 -5.43 -18.74 -10.33
CA VAL A 18 -4.45 -18.70 -9.24
C VAL A 18 -3.19 -17.94 -9.64
N ALA A 19 -2.70 -18.13 -10.87
CA ALA A 19 -1.54 -17.38 -11.36
C ALA A 19 -1.82 -15.87 -11.43
N GLN A 20 -2.99 -15.47 -11.94
CA GLN A 20 -3.39 -14.05 -12.00
C GLN A 20 -3.55 -13.45 -10.60
N LEU A 21 -4.17 -14.16 -9.66
CA LEU A 21 -4.31 -13.71 -8.28
C LEU A 21 -2.95 -13.58 -7.59
N ARG A 22 -2.04 -14.56 -7.76
CA ARG A 22 -0.68 -14.48 -7.24
C ARG A 22 0.08 -13.28 -7.81
N GLN A 23 -0.06 -13.02 -9.11
CA GLN A 23 0.55 -11.86 -9.74
C GLN A 23 -0.03 -10.55 -9.18
N ALA A 24 -1.35 -10.47 -8.98
CA ALA A 24 -1.99 -9.32 -8.38
C ALA A 24 -1.50 -9.07 -6.95
N VAL A 25 -1.42 -10.11 -6.11
CA VAL A 25 -0.88 -10.02 -4.74
C VAL A 25 0.59 -9.57 -4.75
N ALA A 26 1.42 -10.20 -5.58
CA ALA A 26 2.83 -9.83 -5.71
C ALA A 26 3.01 -8.38 -6.19
N ALA A 27 2.13 -7.92 -7.08
CA ALA A 27 2.15 -6.55 -7.56
C ALA A 27 1.86 -5.53 -6.44
N HIS A 28 0.98 -5.86 -5.48
CA HIS A 28 0.60 -4.94 -4.39
C HIS A 28 1.51 -5.04 -3.16
N ALA A 29 2.29 -6.12 -3.01
CA ALA A 29 3.09 -6.39 -1.81
C ALA A 29 3.97 -5.21 -1.33
N VAL A 30 4.66 -4.50 -2.23
CA VAL A 30 5.52 -3.36 -1.87
C VAL A 30 4.71 -2.16 -1.35
N ILE A 31 3.51 -1.97 -1.89
CA ILE A 31 2.58 -0.91 -1.49
C ILE A 31 2.03 -1.23 -0.09
N ASP A 32 1.63 -2.48 0.13
CA ASP A 32 1.13 -2.93 1.44
C ASP A 32 2.20 -2.81 2.54
N GLN A 33 3.45 -3.12 2.22
CA GLN A 33 4.59 -2.90 3.11
C GLN A 33 4.78 -1.41 3.42
N ALA A 34 4.72 -0.54 2.40
CA ALA A 34 4.83 0.91 2.60
C ALA A 34 3.71 1.46 3.49
N LEU A 35 2.48 0.97 3.31
CA LEU A 35 1.35 1.30 4.19
C LEU A 35 1.65 0.92 5.64
N GLY A 36 2.18 -0.28 5.86
CA GLY A 36 2.61 -0.75 7.18
C GLY A 36 3.65 0.18 7.84
N VAL A 37 4.66 0.61 7.07
CA VAL A 37 5.67 1.57 7.55
C VAL A 37 5.02 2.90 7.93
N VAL A 38 4.14 3.47 7.09
CA VAL A 38 3.46 4.73 7.39
C VAL A 38 2.61 4.63 8.65
N VAL A 39 1.84 3.55 8.81
CA VAL A 39 1.04 3.29 10.02
C VAL A 39 1.95 3.24 11.25
N ALA A 40 3.06 2.51 11.19
CA ALA A 40 4.00 2.40 12.30
C ALA A 40 4.66 3.73 12.67
N CYS A 41 5.02 4.56 11.68
CA CYS A 41 5.69 5.84 11.90
C CYS A 41 4.74 6.96 12.37
N THR A 42 3.47 6.92 12.00
CA THR A 42 2.53 8.04 12.21
C THR A 42 1.40 7.73 13.17
N GLY A 43 1.12 6.46 13.46
CA GLY A 43 0.01 6.02 14.31
C GLY A 43 -1.37 6.14 13.67
N VAL A 44 -1.47 6.43 12.37
CA VAL A 44 -2.75 6.55 11.66
C VAL A 44 -3.37 5.19 11.34
N ARG A 45 -4.67 5.16 11.05
CA ARG A 45 -5.35 3.94 10.58
C ARG A 45 -4.87 3.56 9.16
N PRO A 46 -4.90 2.27 8.77
CA PRO A 46 -4.48 1.83 7.44
C PRO A 46 -5.16 2.56 6.27
N ALA A 47 -6.47 2.82 6.37
CA ALA A 47 -7.20 3.57 5.34
C ALA A 47 -6.66 5.00 5.15
N THR A 48 -6.19 5.63 6.23
CA THR A 48 -5.59 6.97 6.22
C THR A 48 -4.18 6.93 5.62
N ALA A 49 -3.42 5.86 5.85
CA ALA A 49 -2.08 5.69 5.30
C ALA A 49 -2.08 5.66 3.75
N TRP A 50 -3.10 5.04 3.15
CA TRP A 50 -3.28 5.06 1.70
C TRP A 50 -3.42 6.47 1.14
N GLU A 51 -4.30 7.28 1.75
CA GLU A 51 -4.48 8.66 1.33
C GLU A 51 -3.21 9.50 1.51
N ILE A 52 -2.41 9.24 2.55
CA ILE A 52 -1.10 9.88 2.73
C ILE A 52 -0.18 9.56 1.55
N LEU A 53 0.02 8.28 1.23
CA LEU A 53 0.89 7.88 0.13
C LEU A 53 0.38 8.41 -1.22
N ARG A 54 -0.94 8.47 -1.42
CA ARG A 54 -1.56 9.01 -2.62
C ARG A 54 -1.29 10.51 -2.77
N GLU A 55 -1.45 11.28 -1.71
CA GLU A 55 -1.15 12.72 -1.72
C GLU A 55 0.33 12.99 -1.99
N VAL A 56 1.23 12.21 -1.39
CA VAL A 56 2.68 12.31 -1.66
C VAL A 56 2.96 12.03 -3.14
N SER A 57 2.49 10.90 -3.66
CA SER A 57 2.68 10.52 -5.06
C SER A 57 2.18 11.61 -6.03
N GLN A 58 1.02 12.20 -5.77
CA GLN A 58 0.47 13.29 -6.59
C GLN A 58 1.25 14.59 -6.43
N GLY A 59 1.61 14.96 -5.20
CA GLY A 59 2.32 16.21 -4.90
C GLY A 59 3.76 16.24 -5.40
N THR A 60 4.40 15.07 -5.53
CA THR A 60 5.78 14.94 -6.01
C THR A 60 5.86 14.46 -7.46
N ASN A 61 4.71 14.18 -8.10
CA ASN A 61 4.60 13.57 -9.42
C ASN A 61 5.46 12.30 -9.57
N THR A 62 5.49 11.49 -8.51
CA THR A 62 6.28 10.26 -8.44
C THR A 62 5.34 9.06 -8.44
N LYS A 63 5.69 8.00 -9.16
CA LYS A 63 4.83 6.81 -9.26
C LYS A 63 4.63 6.18 -7.87
N MET A 64 3.40 5.75 -7.56
CA MET A 64 3.07 5.12 -6.26
C MET A 64 4.02 3.98 -5.89
N ARG A 65 4.41 3.13 -6.86
CA ARG A 65 5.35 2.02 -6.63
C ARG A 65 6.74 2.50 -6.21
N GLU A 66 7.20 3.61 -6.76
CA GLU A 66 8.49 4.20 -6.43
C GLU A 66 8.46 4.85 -5.04
N ILE A 67 7.38 5.59 -4.72
CA ILE A 67 7.13 6.08 -3.36
C ILE A 67 7.11 4.92 -2.36
N ALA A 68 6.40 3.84 -2.68
CA ALA A 68 6.31 2.67 -1.82
C ALA A 68 7.70 2.07 -1.55
N GLN A 69 8.53 1.90 -2.59
CA GLN A 69 9.89 1.38 -2.42
C GLN A 69 10.75 2.30 -1.53
N LEU A 70 10.69 3.62 -1.76
CA LEU A 70 11.43 4.59 -0.95
C LEU A 70 11.01 4.53 0.52
N VAL A 71 9.71 4.41 0.78
CA VAL A 71 9.16 4.32 2.14
C VAL A 71 9.54 2.99 2.82
N VAL A 72 9.52 1.87 2.10
CA VAL A 72 9.94 0.56 2.63
C VAL A 72 11.43 0.54 2.97
N ASP A 73 12.27 1.13 2.13
CA ASP A 73 13.72 1.20 2.32
C ASP A 73 14.13 2.20 3.42
N TRP A 74 13.31 3.22 3.68
CA TRP A 74 13.66 4.35 4.55
C TRP A 74 14.11 3.96 5.96
N PRO A 75 13.41 3.09 6.71
CA PRO A 75 13.84 2.71 8.06
C PRO A 75 15.25 2.10 8.10
N HIS A 76 15.61 1.33 7.07
CA HIS A 76 16.94 0.73 6.95
C HIS A 76 17.99 1.77 6.55
N ARG A 77 17.70 2.58 5.52
CA ARG A 77 18.64 3.56 4.97
C ARG A 77 18.79 4.82 5.83
N ARG A 78 17.85 5.05 6.75
CA ARG A 78 17.72 6.27 7.59
C ARG A 78 17.65 7.57 6.78
N THR A 79 17.34 7.48 5.48
CA THR A 79 17.25 8.63 4.59
C THR A 79 16.08 8.46 3.62
N LEU A 80 15.44 9.59 3.32
CA LEU A 80 14.42 9.76 2.29
C LEU A 80 14.80 11.01 1.48
N PRO A 81 14.51 11.06 0.17
CA PRO A 81 14.63 12.28 -0.60
C PRO A 81 13.88 13.43 0.10
N PRO A 82 14.48 14.64 0.20
CA PRO A 82 13.91 15.74 0.97
C PRO A 82 12.49 16.09 0.57
N GLU A 83 12.20 16.13 -0.74
CA GLU A 83 10.86 16.42 -1.26
C GLU A 83 9.81 15.39 -0.81
N ILE A 84 10.15 14.10 -0.86
CA ILE A 84 9.26 13.01 -0.44
C ILE A 84 9.05 13.06 1.08
N ARG A 85 10.11 13.30 1.85
CA ARG A 85 10.05 13.40 3.31
C ARG A 85 9.17 14.56 3.75
N GLU A 86 9.31 15.72 3.13
CA GLU A 86 8.52 16.90 3.44
C GLU A 86 7.04 16.70 3.07
N ALA A 87 6.76 16.14 1.89
CA ALA A 87 5.42 15.79 1.47
C ALA A 87 4.77 14.79 2.44
N LEU A 88 5.50 13.74 2.83
CA LEU A 88 5.02 12.71 3.76
C LEU A 88 4.69 13.30 5.14
N ASN A 89 5.59 14.12 5.69
CA ASN A 89 5.37 14.79 6.96
C ASN A 89 4.17 15.74 6.92
N THR A 90 4.01 16.49 5.81
CA THR A 90 2.90 17.42 5.62
C THR A 90 1.57 16.67 5.55
N ALA A 91 1.49 15.63 4.71
CA ALA A 91 0.32 14.79 4.54
C ALA A 91 -0.06 14.05 5.84
N ALA A 92 0.93 13.54 6.59
CA ALA A 92 0.73 12.89 7.87
C ALA A 92 0.19 13.87 8.92
N ARG A 93 0.82 15.05 9.09
CA ARG A 93 0.37 16.08 10.05
C ARG A 93 -1.07 16.49 9.79
N ARG A 94 -1.42 16.82 8.53
CA ARG A 94 -2.79 17.18 8.13
C ARG A 94 -3.82 16.13 8.55
N ARG A 95 -3.51 14.86 8.35
CA ARG A 95 -4.46 13.78 8.67
C ARG A 95 -4.46 13.39 10.14
N THR A 96 -3.35 13.51 10.86
CA THR A 96 -3.34 13.28 12.32
C THR A 96 -4.14 14.35 13.07
N THR A 97 -4.12 15.61 12.62
CA THR A 97 -4.94 16.67 13.23
C THR A 97 -6.43 16.50 12.87
N GLN A 98 -6.74 16.12 11.63
CA GLN A 98 -8.11 15.83 11.17
C GLN A 98 -8.69 14.52 11.73
N SER A 99 -7.84 13.55 12.10
CA SER A 99 -8.27 12.25 12.67
C SER A 99 -8.59 12.33 14.16
N SER A 100 -8.66 13.53 14.76
CA SER A 100 -9.14 13.72 16.13
C SER A 100 -10.53 13.08 16.28
N PRO A 101 -10.67 11.96 17.00
CA PRO A 101 -11.99 11.42 17.28
C PRO A 101 -12.62 12.35 18.31
N GLN A 102 -13.83 12.82 18.02
CA GLN A 102 -14.80 13.17 19.04
C GLN A 102 -14.79 12.03 20.08
N VAL A 103 -14.28 12.33 21.27
CA VAL A 103 -14.40 11.44 22.42
C VAL A 103 -15.90 11.26 22.65
N ALA A 104 -16.44 10.15 22.16
CA ALA A 104 -17.77 9.72 22.52
C ALA A 104 -17.73 9.49 24.03
N ARG A 105 -18.39 10.42 24.72
CA ARG A 105 -18.66 10.41 26.14
C ARG A 105 -19.45 9.14 26.49
N ARG A 106 -19.15 8.63 27.69
CA ARG A 106 -19.90 7.67 28.54
C ARG A 106 -19.58 6.20 28.36
#